data_AF-A0A955Q7Q6-F1
#
_entry.id   AF-A0A955Q7Q6-F1
#
_cell.length_a   1.000
_cell.length_b   1.000
_cell.length_c   1.000
_cell.angle_alpha   90.00
_cell.angle_beta   90.00
_cell.angle_gamma   90.00
#
_symmetry.space_group_name_H-M   'P 1'
#
loop_
_entity.id
_entity.type
_entity.pdbx_description
1 polymer ?
#
loop_
_entity_poly.entity_id
_entity_poly.type
_entity_poly.pdbx_seq_one_letter_code
_entity_poly.pdbx_strand_id
1 'polypeptide(L)'
;PMTMAAINERMRRIPELFRAIHPTGEGHYGVEERGLLALVSPERLRRILSKLLDEDEFLGPYGIRALSKFHEKNPFVFYVNGQEYRVDYLPAESNTGMFGGNSNWRGPVWMPVNIMIIRALLNYYLYYGDNFKIECPTGSGNMMNLFEVSKEISDRLTRIFLRNEHGERPVYGGAEKFQTDPHW
;
A
#
# COMPACT_ATOMS: atom_id res chain seq x y z
N PRO A 1 -26.14 18.75 -12.37
CA PRO A 1 -26.65 17.36 -12.23
C PRO A 1 -27.24 17.10 -10.83
N MET A 2 -28.36 16.34 -10.72
CA MET A 2 -29.03 16.08 -9.44
C MET A 2 -28.13 15.44 -8.38
N THR A 3 -27.14 14.65 -8.79
CA THR A 3 -26.16 14.03 -7.89
C THR A 3 -25.35 15.05 -7.09
N MET A 4 -24.90 16.14 -7.73
CA MET A 4 -24.15 17.20 -7.04
C MET A 4 -25.04 17.99 -6.08
N ALA A 5 -26.33 18.16 -6.41
CA ALA A 5 -27.29 18.80 -5.51
C ALA A 5 -27.54 17.96 -4.25
N ALA A 6 -27.65 16.64 -4.39
CA ALA A 6 -27.80 15.72 -3.25
C ALA A 6 -26.54 15.67 -2.36
N ILE A 7 -25.35 15.72 -2.97
CA ILE A 7 -24.08 15.84 -2.25
C ILE A 7 -24.04 17.16 -1.47
N ASN A 8 -24.38 18.29 -2.10
CA ASN A 8 -24.40 19.60 -1.46
C ASN A 8 -25.42 19.71 -0.31
N GLU A 9 -26.60 19.11 -0.46
CA GLU A 9 -27.59 19.07 0.61
C GLU A 9 -27.12 18.21 1.79
N ARG A 10 -26.47 17.06 1.51
CA ARG A 10 -25.87 16.23 2.56
C ARG A 10 -24.68 16.92 3.23
N MET A 11 -23.91 17.70 2.48
CA MET A 11 -22.82 18.53 3.00
C MET A 11 -23.31 19.60 3.98
N ARG A 12 -24.46 20.24 3.71
CA ARG A 12 -25.06 21.18 4.68
C ARG A 12 -25.46 20.51 5.99
N ARG A 13 -25.90 19.24 5.93
CA ARG A 13 -26.41 18.51 7.10
C ARG A 13 -25.31 17.91 7.98
N ILE A 14 -24.13 17.59 7.41
CA ILE A 14 -23.03 16.91 8.10
C ILE A 14 -21.68 17.58 7.74
N PRO A 15 -21.46 18.84 8.17
CA PRO A 15 -20.30 19.64 7.75
C PRO A 15 -18.95 19.06 8.21
N GLU A 16 -18.91 18.30 9.30
CA GLU A 16 -17.71 17.63 9.81
C GLU A 16 -17.21 16.51 8.89
N LEU A 17 -18.11 15.84 8.16
CA LEU A 17 -17.75 14.81 7.20
C LEU A 17 -16.88 15.40 6.09
N PHE A 18 -17.13 16.66 5.70
CA PHE A 18 -16.37 17.31 4.65
C PHE A 18 -14.92 17.61 5.06
N ARG A 19 -14.67 17.94 6.34
CA ARG A 19 -13.30 18.11 6.85
C ARG A 19 -12.49 16.82 6.77
N ALA A 20 -13.16 15.68 6.64
CA ALA A 20 -12.54 14.37 6.57
C ALA A 20 -12.34 13.84 5.16
N ILE A 21 -12.78 14.56 4.10
CA ILE A 21 -12.62 14.12 2.71
C ILE A 21 -11.74 15.09 1.92
N HIS A 22 -11.34 14.67 0.72
CA HIS A 22 -10.58 15.49 -0.21
C HIS A 22 -11.40 16.70 -0.69
N PRO A 23 -10.85 17.93 -0.66
CA PRO A 23 -11.51 19.11 -1.21
C PRO A 23 -11.83 18.95 -2.70
N THR A 24 -12.96 19.46 -3.17
CA THR A 24 -13.38 19.30 -4.57
C THR A 24 -14.26 20.46 -5.01
N GLY A 25 -14.31 20.73 -6.31
CA GLY A 25 -15.03 21.88 -6.90
C GLY A 25 -14.11 23.05 -7.24
N GLU A 26 -14.71 24.22 -7.46
CA GLU A 26 -14.00 25.45 -7.83
C GLU A 26 -12.87 25.77 -6.83
N GLY A 27 -11.70 26.14 -7.35
CA GLY A 27 -10.47 26.36 -6.56
C GLY A 27 -9.76 25.08 -6.09
N HIS A 28 -10.35 23.89 -6.33
CA HIS A 28 -9.80 22.59 -5.93
C HIS A 28 -9.79 21.58 -7.07
N TYR A 29 -9.84 22.05 -8.32
CA TYR A 29 -9.64 21.19 -9.48
C TYR A 29 -8.16 20.84 -9.64
N GLY A 30 -7.92 19.60 -10.05
CA GLY A 30 -6.60 19.10 -10.40
C GLY A 30 -6.21 19.46 -11.83
N VAL A 31 -5.20 18.76 -12.34
CA VAL A 31 -4.72 18.88 -13.72
C VAL A 31 -5.87 18.63 -14.71
N GLU A 32 -5.95 19.42 -15.77
CA GLU A 32 -7.06 19.40 -16.75
C GLU A 32 -8.45 19.57 -16.11
N GLU A 33 -8.57 20.47 -15.13
CA GLU A 33 -9.82 20.80 -14.42
C GLU A 33 -10.53 19.58 -13.78
N ARG A 34 -9.79 18.51 -13.47
CA ARG A 34 -10.37 17.28 -12.93
C ARG A 34 -10.84 17.47 -11.50
N GLY A 35 -12.06 17.04 -11.21
CA GLY A 35 -12.54 16.85 -9.84
C GLY A 35 -12.08 15.50 -9.26
N LEU A 36 -11.86 15.46 -7.95
CA LEU A 36 -11.59 14.22 -7.21
C LEU A 36 -12.60 14.09 -6.07
N LEU A 37 -13.18 12.89 -5.92
CA LEU A 37 -13.98 12.51 -4.76
C LEU A 37 -13.26 11.38 -4.04
N ALA A 38 -12.57 11.70 -2.95
CA ALA A 38 -11.79 10.75 -2.18
C ALA A 38 -11.92 11.02 -0.68
N LEU A 39 -11.86 9.97 0.14
CA LEU A 39 -11.85 10.10 1.61
C LEU A 39 -10.48 10.54 2.15
N VAL A 40 -9.44 10.45 1.32
CA VAL A 40 -8.06 10.76 1.72
C VAL A 40 -7.72 12.15 1.19
N SER A 41 -7.51 13.10 2.10
CA SER A 41 -7.01 14.44 1.76
C SER A 41 -5.54 14.40 1.31
N PRO A 42 -5.02 15.45 0.65
CA PRO A 42 -3.62 15.51 0.25
C PRO A 42 -2.63 15.26 1.41
N GLU A 43 -2.91 15.81 2.59
CA GLU A 43 -2.07 15.68 3.79
C GLU A 43 -2.11 14.25 4.34
N ARG A 44 -3.29 13.63 4.36
CA ARG A 44 -3.44 12.21 4.76
C ARG A 44 -2.75 11.30 3.76
N LEU A 45 -2.85 11.59 2.46
CA LEU A 45 -2.19 10.83 1.42
C LEU A 45 -0.67 10.86 1.62
N ARG A 46 -0.08 12.05 1.87
CA ARG A 46 1.36 12.16 2.20
C ARG A 46 1.73 11.29 3.40
N ARG A 47 0.98 11.38 4.51
CA ARG A 47 1.24 10.58 5.73
C ARG A 47 1.16 9.07 5.48
N ILE A 48 0.17 8.63 4.71
CA ILE A 48 0.01 7.21 4.34
C ILE A 48 1.21 6.77 3.49
N LEU A 49 1.54 7.52 2.44
CA LEU A 49 2.61 7.15 1.52
C LEU A 49 3.99 7.15 2.19
N SER A 50 4.27 8.09 3.10
CA SER A 50 5.53 8.09 3.87
C SER A 50 5.73 6.83 4.72
N LYS A 51 4.67 6.08 5.07
CA LYS A 51 4.80 4.78 5.75
C LYS A 51 4.71 3.61 4.77
N LEU A 52 3.86 3.74 3.75
CA LEU A 52 3.69 2.71 2.73
C LEU A 52 4.97 2.47 1.92
N LEU A 53 5.72 3.54 1.66
CA LEU A 53 6.91 3.56 0.81
C LEU A 53 8.22 3.45 1.60
N ASP A 54 8.15 3.17 2.90
CA ASP A 54 9.29 2.94 3.78
C ASP A 54 9.66 1.45 3.80
N GLU A 55 10.93 1.13 3.55
CA GLU A 55 11.41 -0.25 3.44
C GLU A 55 11.53 -0.97 4.80
N ASP A 56 11.64 -0.21 5.88
CA ASP A 56 11.58 -0.72 7.26
C ASP A 56 10.14 -0.90 7.75
N GLU A 57 9.15 -0.50 6.95
CA GLU A 57 7.73 -0.64 7.22
C GLU A 57 7.05 -1.54 6.18
N PHE A 58 6.41 -0.98 5.17
CA PHE A 58 5.57 -1.72 4.23
C PHE A 58 6.23 -2.05 2.90
N LEU A 59 7.21 -1.25 2.42
CA LEU A 59 7.79 -1.41 1.09
C LEU A 59 8.82 -2.55 1.08
N GLY A 60 8.38 -3.76 0.73
CA GLY A 60 9.29 -4.89 0.54
C GLY A 60 10.04 -4.85 -0.80
N PRO A 61 11.08 -5.69 -0.98
CA PRO A 61 11.80 -5.83 -2.26
C PRO A 61 10.92 -6.36 -3.40
N TYR A 62 9.77 -6.96 -3.05
CA TYR A 62 8.86 -7.62 -3.99
C TYR A 62 7.43 -7.06 -3.94
N GLY A 63 7.23 -5.87 -3.34
CA GLY A 63 5.93 -5.20 -3.22
C GLY A 63 5.57 -4.81 -1.78
N ILE A 64 4.37 -4.26 -1.60
CA ILE A 64 3.84 -3.82 -0.31
C ILE A 64 3.43 -5.04 0.54
N ARG A 65 3.97 -5.11 1.77
CA ARG A 65 3.67 -6.13 2.80
C ARG A 65 2.25 -5.95 3.37
N ALA A 66 1.61 -7.04 3.79
CA ALA A 66 0.28 -6.98 4.43
C ALA A 66 0.30 -6.36 5.84
N LEU A 67 1.42 -6.50 6.54
CA LEU A 67 1.67 -5.90 7.85
C LEU A 67 3.01 -5.16 7.78
N SER A 68 3.14 -4.06 8.48
CA SER A 68 4.42 -3.37 8.57
C SER A 68 5.48 -4.28 9.22
N LYS A 69 6.68 -4.28 8.65
CA LYS A 69 7.87 -4.94 9.21
C LYS A 69 8.29 -4.34 10.56
N PHE A 70 7.86 -3.11 10.90
CA PHE A 70 8.01 -2.54 12.24
C PHE A 70 7.51 -3.50 13.35
N HIS A 71 6.45 -4.25 13.07
CA HIS A 71 5.86 -5.20 14.03
C HIS A 71 6.68 -6.48 14.25
N GLU A 72 7.79 -6.67 13.52
CA GLU A 72 8.79 -7.70 13.82
C GLU A 72 9.44 -7.45 15.18
N LYS A 73 9.74 -6.18 15.49
CA LYS A 73 10.33 -5.77 16.78
C LYS A 73 9.30 -5.23 17.76
N ASN A 74 8.14 -4.79 17.24
CA ASN A 74 7.10 -4.10 18.00
C ASN A 74 5.73 -4.75 17.76
N PRO A 75 5.51 -5.99 18.24
CA PRO A 75 4.25 -6.71 18.05
C PRO A 75 3.06 -5.88 18.54
N PHE A 76 1.93 -5.97 17.84
CA PHE A 76 0.69 -5.38 18.38
C PHE A 76 0.14 -6.29 19.48
N VAL A 77 0.00 -5.73 20.68
CA VAL A 77 -0.48 -6.45 21.86
C VAL A 77 -1.74 -5.78 22.40
N PHE A 78 -2.76 -6.57 22.68
CA PHE A 78 -4.04 -6.13 23.20
C PHE A 78 -4.44 -7.01 24.39
N TYR A 79 -4.80 -6.40 25.52
CA TYR A 79 -5.23 -7.11 26.72
C TYR A 79 -6.73 -6.96 26.92
N VAL A 80 -7.44 -8.09 27.11
CA VAL A 80 -8.86 -8.09 27.48
C VAL A 80 -9.14 -9.24 28.46
N ASN A 81 -9.89 -8.97 29.52
CA ASN A 81 -10.23 -9.94 30.57
C ASN A 81 -9.00 -10.66 31.18
N GLY A 82 -7.87 -9.96 31.33
CA GLY A 82 -6.63 -10.53 31.86
C GLY A 82 -5.86 -11.42 30.87
N GLN A 83 -6.34 -11.57 29.64
CA GLN A 83 -5.70 -12.33 28.58
C GLN A 83 -4.96 -11.41 27.60
N GLU A 84 -3.74 -11.79 27.24
CA GLU A 84 -2.97 -11.16 26.17
C GLU A 84 -3.36 -11.74 24.80
N TYR A 85 -3.59 -10.85 23.84
CA TYR A 85 -3.72 -11.15 22.41
C TYR A 85 -2.61 -10.43 21.66
N ARG A 86 -1.96 -11.13 20.73
CA ARG A 86 -0.74 -10.65 20.08
C ARG A 86 -0.75 -10.91 18.58
N VAL A 87 -0.29 -9.92 17.82
CA VAL A 87 -0.06 -10.01 16.38
C VAL A 87 1.42 -9.76 16.11
N ASP A 88 2.15 -10.85 15.89
CA ASP A 88 3.53 -10.83 15.42
C ASP A 88 3.62 -10.62 13.90
N TYR A 89 4.74 -10.06 13.44
CA TYR A 89 5.12 -10.10 12.02
C TYR A 89 5.67 -11.49 11.68
N LEU A 90 4.92 -12.25 10.89
CA LEU A 90 5.22 -13.62 10.49
C LEU A 90 5.04 -13.75 8.97
N PRO A 91 6.08 -13.54 8.16
CA PRO A 91 5.98 -13.80 6.73
C PRO A 91 5.96 -15.32 6.49
N ALA A 92 4.98 -15.79 5.71
CA ALA A 92 4.70 -17.19 5.33
C ALA A 92 4.07 -18.08 6.41
N GLU A 93 4.83 -18.48 7.43
CA GLU A 93 4.40 -19.51 8.39
C GLU A 93 3.84 -18.89 9.68
N SER A 94 2.71 -19.43 10.15
CA SER A 94 2.07 -19.04 11.41
C SER A 94 2.76 -19.72 12.60
N ASN A 95 2.77 -19.03 13.74
CA ASN A 95 3.15 -19.59 15.04
C ASN A 95 2.04 -20.39 15.73
N THR A 96 0.88 -20.55 15.09
CA THR A 96 -0.25 -21.34 15.59
C THR A 96 -0.87 -22.17 14.47
N GLY A 97 -1.57 -23.25 14.85
CA GLY A 97 -2.31 -24.09 13.89
C GLY A 97 -3.59 -23.46 13.32
N MET A 98 -3.95 -22.23 13.72
CA MET A 98 -5.10 -21.53 13.15
C MET A 98 -4.92 -21.36 11.64
N PHE A 99 -6.00 -21.53 10.89
CA PHE A 99 -6.01 -21.44 9.41
C PHE A 99 -4.97 -22.34 8.73
N GLY A 100 -4.70 -23.52 9.30
CA GLY A 100 -3.78 -24.49 8.72
C GLY A 100 -2.32 -24.06 8.77
N GLY A 101 -1.94 -23.21 9.73
CA GLY A 101 -0.57 -22.72 9.85
C GLY A 101 -0.25 -21.53 8.94
N ASN A 102 -1.24 -20.95 8.27
CA ASN A 102 -1.00 -19.85 7.33
C ASN A 102 -0.99 -18.48 8.04
N SER A 103 0.04 -17.66 7.78
CA SER A 103 0.16 -16.31 8.34
C SER A 103 -0.36 -15.18 7.44
N ASN A 104 -0.75 -15.46 6.19
CA ASN A 104 -1.41 -14.62 5.17
C ASN A 104 -1.37 -13.10 5.36
N TRP A 105 -2.03 -12.57 6.40
CA TRP A 105 -2.18 -11.13 6.67
C TRP A 105 -1.10 -10.53 7.59
N ARG A 106 -0.11 -11.32 8.03
CA ARG A 106 0.91 -10.93 9.03
C ARG A 106 2.29 -10.70 8.43
N GLY A 107 2.36 -10.24 7.18
CA GLY A 107 3.63 -9.86 6.56
C GLY A 107 3.81 -10.19 5.07
N PRO A 108 3.23 -11.27 4.52
CA PRO A 108 3.32 -11.57 3.09
C PRO A 108 2.84 -10.45 2.17
N VAL A 109 3.33 -10.45 0.92
CA VAL A 109 2.88 -9.55 -0.14
C VAL A 109 1.65 -10.13 -0.82
N TRP A 110 0.56 -9.37 -0.91
CA TRP A 110 -0.66 -9.75 -1.62
C TRP A 110 -0.76 -9.06 -2.97
N MET A 111 -0.72 -9.84 -4.04
CA MET A 111 -0.83 -9.32 -5.41
C MET A 111 -2.11 -8.51 -5.65
N PRO A 112 -3.34 -8.99 -5.30
CA PRO A 112 -4.55 -8.22 -5.53
C PRO A 112 -4.56 -6.87 -4.79
N VAL A 113 -4.07 -6.84 -3.54
CA VAL A 113 -4.00 -5.61 -2.73
C VAL A 113 -3.00 -4.62 -3.35
N ASN A 114 -1.84 -5.10 -3.77
CA ASN A 114 -0.85 -4.27 -4.46
C ASN A 114 -1.38 -3.70 -5.78
N ILE A 115 -2.13 -4.49 -6.56
CA ILE A 115 -2.78 -4.00 -7.79
C ILE A 115 -3.81 -2.90 -7.47
N MET A 116 -4.59 -3.04 -6.40
CA MET A 116 -5.52 -1.99 -5.96
C MET A 116 -4.79 -0.71 -5.55
N ILE A 117 -3.64 -0.83 -4.86
CA ILE A 117 -2.79 0.30 -4.50
C ILE A 117 -2.25 1.00 -5.75
N ILE A 118 -1.68 0.25 -6.71
CA ILE A 118 -1.19 0.79 -7.98
C ILE A 118 -2.30 1.53 -8.72
N ARG A 119 -3.49 0.93 -8.82
CA ARG A 119 -4.64 1.57 -9.46
C ARG A 119 -5.07 2.85 -8.74
N ALA A 120 -5.05 2.88 -7.42
CA ALA A 120 -5.34 4.08 -6.64
C ALA A 120 -4.30 5.18 -6.91
N LEU A 121 -3.01 4.85 -6.92
CA LEU A 121 -1.93 5.80 -7.24
C LEU A 121 -2.10 6.40 -8.64
N LEU A 122 -2.43 5.59 -9.64
CA LEU A 122 -2.70 6.06 -11.00
C LEU A 122 -3.92 7.00 -11.04
N ASN A 123 -4.99 6.70 -10.31
CA ASN A 123 -6.16 7.59 -10.22
C ASN A 123 -5.82 8.93 -9.55
N TYR A 124 -5.03 8.93 -8.49
CA TYR A 124 -4.56 10.16 -7.86
C TYR A 124 -3.59 10.92 -8.77
N TYR A 125 -2.75 10.24 -9.54
CA TYR A 125 -1.86 10.86 -10.52
C TYR A 125 -2.66 11.62 -11.59
N LEU A 126 -3.78 11.06 -12.09
CA LEU A 126 -4.62 11.78 -13.05
C LEU A 126 -5.11 13.12 -12.50
N TYR A 127 -5.35 13.23 -11.19
CA TYR A 127 -5.76 14.47 -10.53
C TYR A 127 -4.57 15.40 -10.24
N TYR A 128 -3.50 14.90 -9.62
CA TYR A 128 -2.38 15.74 -9.18
C TYR A 128 -1.33 16.03 -10.26
N GLY A 129 -1.22 15.17 -11.27
CA GLY A 129 -0.12 15.15 -12.24
C GLY A 129 1.25 15.12 -11.56
N ASP A 130 2.19 15.87 -12.13
CA ASP A 130 3.57 15.97 -11.65
C ASP A 130 3.74 16.82 -10.37
N ASN A 131 2.69 17.52 -9.94
CA ASN A 131 2.76 18.47 -8.83
C ASN A 131 2.82 17.78 -7.45
N PHE A 132 2.23 16.58 -7.34
CA PHE A 132 2.34 15.80 -6.10
C PHE A 132 3.59 14.93 -6.17
N LYS A 133 4.65 15.38 -5.48
CA LYS A 133 5.87 14.61 -5.27
C LYS A 133 5.93 14.05 -3.86
N ILE A 134 6.41 12.81 -3.73
CA ILE A 134 6.66 12.10 -2.47
C ILE A 134 7.97 11.32 -2.57
N GLU A 135 8.66 11.15 -1.46
CA GLU A 135 9.90 10.40 -1.42
C GLU A 135 9.63 8.90 -1.57
N CYS A 136 10.35 8.23 -2.48
CA CYS A 136 10.19 6.80 -2.73
C CYS A 136 11.53 6.17 -3.17
N PRO A 137 12.10 5.23 -2.40
CA PRO A 137 11.69 4.83 -1.04
C PRO A 137 11.76 6.00 -0.04
N THR A 138 10.99 5.94 1.05
CA THR A 138 11.06 6.95 2.13
C THR A 138 12.47 6.97 2.73
N GLY A 139 13.02 8.16 2.99
CA GLY A 139 14.39 8.36 3.46
C GLY A 139 15.50 8.31 2.38
N SER A 140 15.17 8.06 1.11
CA SER A 140 16.16 7.95 0.02
C SER A 140 16.61 9.28 -0.60
N GLY A 141 15.91 10.39 -0.34
CA GLY A 141 16.02 11.67 -1.02
C GLY A 141 15.40 11.69 -2.43
N ASN A 142 14.94 10.56 -2.95
CA ASN A 142 14.42 10.47 -4.32
C ASN A 142 12.93 10.83 -4.39
N MET A 143 12.63 11.96 -5.02
CA MET A 143 11.27 12.50 -5.11
C MET A 143 10.57 12.02 -6.39
N MET A 144 9.50 11.24 -6.22
CA MET A 144 8.71 10.66 -7.30
C MET A 144 7.29 11.24 -7.33
N ASN A 145 6.68 11.38 -8.52
CA ASN A 145 5.24 11.58 -8.67
C ASN A 145 4.51 10.24 -8.46
N LEU A 146 3.18 10.29 -8.37
CA LEU A 146 2.38 9.09 -8.08
C LEU A 146 2.40 8.04 -9.21
N PHE A 147 2.67 8.45 -10.46
CA PHE A 147 2.90 7.52 -11.56
C PHE A 147 4.22 6.76 -11.40
N GLU A 148 5.31 7.48 -11.12
CA GLU A 148 6.64 6.92 -10.87
C GLU A 148 6.62 5.95 -9.68
N VAL A 149 5.94 6.32 -8.57
CA VAL A 149 5.73 5.42 -7.42
C VAL A 149 4.96 4.16 -7.83
N SER A 150 3.90 4.31 -8.64
CA SER A 150 3.12 3.14 -9.11
C SER A 150 3.98 2.19 -9.95
N LYS A 151 4.90 2.73 -10.75
CA LYS A 151 5.86 1.97 -11.53
C LYS A 151 6.89 1.27 -10.63
N GLU A 152 7.47 1.95 -9.64
CA GLU A 152 8.41 1.35 -8.69
C GLU A 152 7.81 0.13 -7.97
N ILE A 153 6.57 0.25 -7.48
CA ILE A 153 5.87 -0.88 -6.86
C ILE A 153 5.63 -2.00 -7.88
N SER A 154 5.27 -1.67 -9.12
CA SER A 154 5.04 -2.66 -10.20
C SER A 154 6.31 -3.41 -10.59
N ASP A 155 7.44 -2.69 -10.67
CA ASP A 155 8.75 -3.25 -10.97
C ASP A 155 9.20 -4.21 -9.86
N ARG A 156 8.95 -3.86 -8.58
CA ARG A 156 9.18 -4.76 -7.43
C ARG A 156 8.32 -6.02 -7.49
N LEU A 157 7.02 -5.89 -7.75
CA LEU A 157 6.12 -7.04 -7.89
C LEU A 157 6.53 -7.95 -9.03
N THR A 158 7.00 -7.39 -10.15
CA THR A 158 7.48 -8.17 -11.29
C THR A 158 8.76 -8.93 -10.94
N ARG A 159 9.66 -8.30 -10.19
CA ARG A 159 10.97 -8.84 -9.80
C ARG A 159 10.88 -10.17 -9.07
N ILE A 160 9.81 -10.44 -8.31
CA ILE A 160 9.63 -11.73 -7.61
C ILE A 160 9.62 -12.92 -8.58
N PHE A 161 9.15 -12.70 -9.80
CA PHE A 161 9.06 -13.73 -10.82
C PHE A 161 10.28 -13.76 -11.73
N LEU A 162 11.13 -12.72 -11.76
CA LEU A 162 12.31 -12.68 -12.63
C LEU A 162 13.50 -13.39 -12.00
N ARG A 163 14.48 -13.78 -12.82
CA ARG A 163 15.76 -14.30 -12.32
C ARG A 163 16.57 -13.16 -11.70
N ASN A 164 17.13 -13.39 -10.52
CA ASN A 164 18.07 -12.50 -9.86
C ASN A 164 19.49 -12.66 -10.44
N GLU A 165 20.48 -11.99 -9.83
CA GLU A 165 21.89 -12.06 -10.22
C GLU A 165 22.50 -13.47 -10.09
N HIS A 166 21.92 -14.32 -9.25
CA HIS A 166 22.30 -15.73 -9.08
C HIS A 166 21.56 -16.67 -10.04
N GLY A 167 20.70 -16.14 -10.91
CA GLY A 167 19.88 -16.92 -11.84
C GLY A 167 18.64 -17.54 -11.20
N GLU A 168 18.32 -17.25 -9.95
CA GLU A 168 17.20 -17.83 -9.20
C GLU A 168 15.96 -16.95 -9.30
N ARG A 169 14.76 -17.56 -9.24
CA ARG A 169 13.50 -16.81 -9.15
C ARG A 169 13.05 -16.69 -7.68
N PRO A 170 12.91 -15.48 -7.12
CA PRO A 170 12.54 -15.31 -5.71
C PRO A 170 11.21 -15.96 -5.31
N VAL A 171 10.26 -16.10 -6.23
CA VAL A 171 8.95 -16.73 -5.98
C VAL A 171 9.06 -18.18 -5.47
N TYR A 172 10.13 -18.89 -5.81
CA TYR A 172 10.36 -20.25 -5.35
C TYR A 172 11.07 -20.32 -3.99
N GLY A 173 11.54 -19.19 -3.46
CA GLY A 173 12.25 -19.13 -2.20
C GLY A 173 13.38 -20.16 -2.12
N GLY A 174 13.43 -20.90 -1.01
CA GLY A 174 14.42 -21.96 -0.77
C GLY A 174 14.07 -23.33 -1.37
N ALA A 175 13.04 -23.44 -2.22
CA ALA A 175 12.69 -24.72 -2.84
C ALA A 175 13.63 -25.04 -4.02
N GLU A 176 14.78 -25.65 -3.71
CA GLU A 176 15.88 -25.96 -4.65
C GLU A 176 15.41 -26.64 -5.95
N LYS A 177 14.46 -27.57 -5.84
CA LYS A 177 13.86 -28.26 -7.00
C LYS A 177 13.35 -27.29 -8.05
N PHE A 178 12.65 -26.23 -7.64
CA PHE A 178 12.09 -25.25 -8.57
C PHE A 178 13.10 -24.23 -9.09
N GLN A 179 14.31 -24.18 -8.50
CA GLN A 179 15.38 -23.30 -8.95
C GLN A 179 16.29 -23.99 -9.99
N THR A 180 16.54 -25.29 -9.81
CA THR A 180 17.67 -25.98 -10.49
C THR A 180 17.26 -27.18 -11.35
N ASP A 181 16.10 -27.80 -11.11
CA ASP A 181 15.68 -28.99 -11.86
C ASP A 181 15.40 -28.62 -13.33
N PRO A 182 16.13 -29.19 -14.31
CA PRO A 182 15.92 -28.89 -15.72
C PRO A 182 14.57 -29.40 -16.26
N HIS A 183 13.84 -30.22 -15.49
CA HIS A 183 12.51 -30.72 -15.83
C HIS A 183 11.37 -29.88 -15.23
N TRP A 184 11.69 -28.78 -14.55
CA TRP A 184 10.75 -27.76 -14.07
C TRP A 184 10.91 -26.46 -14.86
#